data_AF-A0A1J5H9D5-F1
#
_entry.id   AF-A0A1J5H9D5-F1
#
_cell.length_a   1.000
_cell.length_b   1.000
_cell.length_c   1.000
_cell.angle_alpha   90.00
_cell.angle_beta   90.00
_cell.angle_gamma   90.00
#
_symmetry.space_group_name_H-M   'P 1'
#
loop_
_entity.id
_entity.type
_entity.pdbx_description
1 polymer ?
#
loop_
_entity_poly.entity_id
_entity_poly.type
_entity_poly.pdbx_seq_one_letter_code
_entity_poly.pdbx_strand_id
1 'polypeptide(L)'
;MLFLFLSLGLYASLLDSIFMRMPDKLIPTLTRQQRFELAEYFKAQRKDSTQNRFGKSSILIQYDTIQNHLLVKTSASSTTEIRQFQKPSGETYLGVICTVSMPVTNSSLSFYNSDWSLSPISVSIPQSKTFVSYVQLRFHETEHTLMATYQSILTTEDEKIIDPDEAHKKFIIPLP
;
A
#
# COMPACT_ATOMS: atom_id res chain seq x y z
N MET A 1 45.52 0.77 -30.06
CA MET A 1 44.08 0.52 -29.85
C MET A 1 43.65 1.25 -28.59
N LEU A 2 42.77 2.23 -28.72
CA LEU A 2 42.21 3.02 -27.61
C LEU A 2 41.22 2.14 -26.84
N PHE A 3 41.61 1.60 -25.68
CA PHE A 3 40.69 0.94 -24.76
C PHE A 3 39.92 2.03 -24.00
N LEU A 4 38.78 2.44 -24.56
CA LEU A 4 37.81 3.28 -23.87
C LEU A 4 37.13 2.42 -22.80
N PHE A 5 37.72 2.33 -21.61
CA PHE A 5 37.01 1.86 -20.41
C PHE A 5 35.99 2.93 -20.04
N LEU A 6 34.85 2.91 -20.72
CA LEU A 6 33.69 3.70 -20.36
C LEU A 6 33.13 3.08 -19.07
N SER A 7 33.63 3.53 -17.93
CA SER A 7 32.99 3.27 -16.65
C SER A 7 31.66 4.02 -16.67
N LEU A 8 30.61 3.39 -17.21
CA LEU A 8 29.25 3.81 -16.94
C LEU A 8 29.05 3.62 -15.45
N GLY A 9 29.25 4.70 -14.68
CA GLY A 9 28.67 4.79 -13.36
C GLY A 9 27.16 4.64 -13.55
N LEU A 10 26.63 3.50 -13.13
CA LEU A 10 25.19 3.33 -12.94
C LEU A 10 24.80 4.32 -11.84
N TYR A 11 24.36 5.51 -12.23
CA TYR A 11 23.70 6.42 -11.33
C TYR A 11 22.40 5.74 -10.88
N ALA A 12 22.42 5.14 -9.70
CA ALA A 12 21.22 4.63 -9.08
C ALA A 12 20.27 5.82 -8.85
N SER A 13 19.04 5.72 -9.36
CA SER A 13 18.05 6.75 -9.13
C SER A 13 17.71 6.83 -7.64
N LEU A 14 17.16 7.96 -7.18
CA LEU A 14 16.68 8.07 -5.80
C LEU A 14 15.66 6.96 -5.48
N LEU A 15 14.79 6.63 -6.44
CA LEU A 15 13.78 5.58 -6.29
C LEU A 15 14.40 4.17 -6.19
N ASP A 16 15.49 3.90 -6.92
CA ASP A 16 16.28 2.68 -6.73
C ASP A 16 16.81 2.60 -5.31
N SER A 17 17.38 3.69 -4.81
CA SER A 17 17.90 3.77 -3.45
C SER A 17 16.81 3.51 -2.42
N ILE A 18 15.61 4.07 -2.59
CA ILE A 18 14.45 3.81 -1.71
C ILE A 18 14.09 2.32 -1.76
N PHE A 19 13.78 1.79 -2.94
CA PHE A 19 13.26 0.43 -3.09
C PHE A 19 14.28 -0.65 -2.66
N MET A 20 15.56 -0.44 -2.96
CA MET A 20 16.63 -1.37 -2.60
C MET A 20 17.01 -1.33 -1.13
N ARG A 21 16.92 -0.16 -0.47
CA ARG A 21 17.23 -0.02 0.97
C ARG A 21 16.07 -0.40 1.88
N MET A 22 14.87 -0.61 1.33
CA MET A 22 13.73 -1.07 2.10
C MET A 22 14.07 -2.37 2.84
N PRO A 23 13.83 -2.46 4.16
CA PRO A 23 14.01 -3.69 4.92
C PRO A 23 13.04 -4.79 4.47
N ASP A 24 13.54 -6.02 4.34
CA ASP A 24 12.72 -7.19 3.93
C ASP A 24 11.53 -7.45 4.87
N LYS A 25 11.63 -7.05 6.15
CA LYS A 25 10.51 -7.15 7.11
C LYS A 25 9.25 -6.36 6.69
N LEU A 26 9.39 -5.33 5.85
CA LEU A 26 8.26 -4.51 5.41
C LEU A 26 7.49 -5.15 4.24
N ILE A 27 8.18 -5.93 3.41
CA ILE A 27 7.56 -6.79 2.39
C ILE A 27 8.18 -8.19 2.49
N PRO A 28 7.73 -9.03 3.44
CA PRO A 28 8.36 -10.33 3.71
C PRO A 28 8.36 -11.28 2.53
N THR A 29 7.51 -11.06 1.52
CA THR A 29 7.46 -11.86 0.29
C THR A 29 8.64 -11.57 -0.64
N LEU A 30 9.24 -10.38 -0.58
CA LEU A 30 10.29 -9.92 -1.49
C LEU A 30 11.62 -9.69 -0.75
N THR A 31 12.66 -10.35 -1.21
CA THR A 31 14.05 -10.08 -0.84
C THR A 31 14.58 -8.84 -1.56
N ARG A 32 15.69 -8.28 -1.06
CA ARG A 32 16.43 -7.22 -1.75
C ARG A 32 16.79 -7.59 -3.19
N GLN A 33 17.23 -8.82 -3.44
CA GLN A 33 17.56 -9.29 -4.79
C GLN A 33 16.35 -9.28 -5.71
N GLN A 34 15.20 -9.80 -5.26
CA GLN A 34 13.97 -9.79 -6.04
C GLN A 34 13.50 -8.37 -6.35
N ARG A 35 13.63 -7.43 -5.40
CA ARG A 35 13.34 -6.01 -5.66
C ARG A 35 14.26 -5.44 -6.74
N PHE A 36 15.56 -5.77 -6.69
CA PHE A 36 16.54 -5.36 -7.69
C PHE A 36 16.17 -5.88 -9.08
N GLU A 37 15.89 -7.19 -9.21
CA GLU A 37 15.46 -7.80 -10.47
C GLU A 37 14.22 -7.11 -11.05
N LEU A 38 13.22 -6.83 -10.22
CA LEU A 38 12.01 -6.13 -10.63
C LEU A 38 12.28 -4.72 -11.17
N ALA A 39 13.15 -3.96 -10.49
CA ALA A 39 13.54 -2.62 -10.95
C ALA A 39 14.27 -2.67 -12.29
N GLU A 40 15.19 -3.62 -12.46
CA GLU A 40 15.94 -3.81 -13.71
C GLU A 40 15.03 -4.29 -14.86
N TYR A 41 14.05 -5.15 -14.60
CA TYR A 41 13.03 -5.53 -15.59
C TYR A 41 12.25 -4.32 -16.08
N PHE A 42 11.79 -3.47 -15.16
CA PHE A 42 11.05 -2.27 -15.53
C PHE A 42 11.89 -1.26 -16.33
N LYS A 43 13.15 -1.02 -15.92
CA LYS A 43 14.09 -0.15 -16.67
C LYS A 43 14.38 -0.67 -18.07
N ALA A 44 14.45 -1.99 -18.23
CA ALA A 44 14.58 -2.65 -19.52
C ALA A 44 13.26 -2.66 -20.34
N GLN A 45 12.22 -1.95 -19.89
CA GLN A 45 10.88 -1.92 -20.48
C GLN A 45 10.21 -3.30 -20.59
N ARG A 46 10.61 -4.23 -19.72
CA ARG A 46 10.03 -5.56 -19.61
C ARG A 46 8.97 -5.57 -18.51
N LYS A 47 7.90 -6.33 -18.74
CA LYS A 47 6.84 -6.60 -17.74
C LYS A 47 7.05 -7.98 -17.10
N ASP A 48 8.31 -8.36 -16.94
CA ASP A 48 8.69 -9.64 -16.38
C ASP A 48 8.38 -9.68 -14.87
N SER A 49 8.18 -10.90 -14.37
CA SER A 49 7.96 -11.15 -12.95
C SER A 49 9.14 -11.91 -12.35
N THR A 50 9.42 -11.70 -11.07
CA THR A 50 10.31 -12.57 -10.29
C THR A 50 9.49 -13.52 -9.42
N GLN A 51 10.06 -14.66 -9.05
CA GLN A 51 9.46 -15.53 -8.05
C GLN A 51 9.77 -14.98 -6.67
N ASN A 52 8.75 -14.73 -5.85
CA ASN A 52 8.86 -14.30 -4.47
C ASN A 52 9.30 -15.46 -3.55
N ARG A 53 9.53 -15.19 -2.26
CA ARG A 53 9.99 -16.21 -1.29
C ARG A 53 9.05 -17.42 -1.12
N PHE A 54 7.82 -17.33 -1.61
CA PHE A 54 6.81 -18.40 -1.58
C PHE A 54 6.63 -19.08 -2.95
N GLY A 55 7.54 -18.83 -3.90
CA GLY A 55 7.47 -19.38 -5.25
C GLY A 55 6.32 -18.82 -6.08
N LYS A 56 5.75 -17.68 -5.71
CA LYS A 56 4.67 -17.01 -6.44
C LYS A 56 5.21 -15.82 -7.22
N SER A 57 4.56 -15.50 -8.33
CA SER A 57 4.93 -14.36 -9.17
C SER A 57 4.74 -13.03 -8.43
N SER A 58 5.72 -12.14 -8.57
CA SER A 58 5.63 -10.74 -8.19
C SER A 58 6.09 -9.86 -9.35
N ILE A 59 5.42 -8.73 -9.55
CA ILE A 59 5.64 -7.84 -10.69
C ILE A 59 5.61 -6.38 -10.25
N LEU A 60 6.54 -5.59 -10.77
CA LEU A 60 6.55 -4.13 -10.60
C LEU A 60 5.65 -3.51 -11.66
N ILE A 61 4.56 -2.89 -11.24
CA ILE A 61 3.50 -2.37 -12.12
C ILE A 61 3.79 -0.91 -12.51
N GLN A 62 4.26 -0.11 -11.55
CA GLN A 62 4.59 1.30 -11.77
C GLN A 62 5.94 1.62 -11.13
N TYR A 63 6.72 2.45 -11.81
CA TYR A 63 8.01 2.96 -11.36
C TYR A 63 8.21 4.36 -11.97
N ASP A 64 7.80 5.37 -11.22
CA ASP A 64 7.81 6.78 -11.62
C ASP A 64 8.92 7.52 -10.85
N THR A 65 10.01 7.83 -11.53
CA THR A 65 11.16 8.56 -10.98
C THR A 65 10.91 10.05 -10.78
N ILE A 66 9.88 10.62 -11.42
CA ILE A 66 9.51 12.04 -11.29
C ILE A 66 8.69 12.23 -10.01
N GLN A 67 7.72 11.34 -9.77
CA GLN A 67 6.86 11.39 -8.58
C GLN A 67 7.43 10.65 -7.38
N ASN A 68 8.59 10.00 -7.53
CA ASN A 68 9.21 9.10 -6.56
C ASN A 68 8.20 8.06 -6.05
N HIS A 69 7.52 7.41 -7.00
CA HIS A 69 6.40 6.53 -6.75
C HIS A 69 6.65 5.17 -7.40
N LEU A 70 6.31 4.10 -6.69
CA LEU A 70 6.31 2.76 -7.23
C LEU A 70 5.13 1.94 -6.71
N LEU A 71 4.68 1.00 -7.51
CA LEU A 71 3.63 0.04 -7.18
C LEU A 71 4.10 -1.36 -7.57
N VAL A 72 4.20 -2.25 -6.58
CA VAL A 72 4.55 -3.65 -6.78
C VAL A 72 3.38 -4.56 -6.41
N LYS A 73 3.04 -5.50 -7.27
CA LYS A 73 2.16 -6.61 -6.93
C LYS A 73 3.00 -7.73 -6.31
N THR A 74 2.86 -7.89 -5.00
CA THR A 74 3.67 -8.78 -4.17
C THR A 74 3.14 -10.21 -4.11
N SER A 75 1.87 -10.39 -4.48
CA SER A 75 1.22 -11.70 -4.69
C SER A 75 0.01 -11.56 -5.62
N ALA A 76 -0.72 -12.65 -5.87
CA ALA A 76 -1.96 -12.59 -6.64
C ALA A 76 -3.02 -11.65 -6.04
N SER A 77 -3.01 -11.47 -4.71
CA SER A 77 -4.01 -10.75 -3.92
C SER A 77 -3.46 -9.59 -3.11
N SER A 78 -2.21 -9.20 -3.30
CA SER A 78 -1.61 -8.10 -2.53
C SER A 78 -0.77 -7.18 -3.39
N THR A 79 -0.84 -5.89 -3.07
CA THR A 79 -0.01 -4.85 -3.64
C THR A 79 0.66 -4.04 -2.54
N THR A 80 1.82 -3.50 -2.86
CA THR A 80 2.51 -2.52 -2.02
C THR A 80 2.87 -1.32 -2.88
N GLU A 81 2.46 -0.15 -2.43
CA GLU A 81 2.73 1.14 -3.04
C GLU A 81 3.66 1.93 -2.13
N ILE A 82 4.64 2.61 -2.72
CA ILE A 82 5.62 3.40 -1.98
C ILE A 82 5.74 4.75 -2.68
N ARG A 83 5.66 5.83 -1.89
CA ARG A 83 5.87 7.19 -2.38
C ARG A 83 6.72 8.01 -1.42
N GLN A 84 7.67 8.76 -1.96
CA GLN A 84 8.42 9.74 -1.18
C GLN A 84 7.72 11.10 -1.17
N PHE A 85 7.69 11.73 0.01
CA PHE A 85 7.19 13.08 0.23
C PHE A 85 8.28 13.93 0.88
N GLN A 86 8.31 15.22 0.55
CA GLN A 86 9.16 16.19 1.21
C GLN A 86 8.29 17.27 1.85
N LYS A 87 8.49 17.52 3.14
CA LYS A 87 7.83 18.64 3.84
C LYS A 87 8.48 19.96 3.42
N PRO A 88 7.76 21.10 3.57
CA PRO A 88 8.36 22.42 3.39
C PRO A 88 9.58 22.67 4.30
N SER A 89 9.68 21.99 5.44
CA SER A 89 10.85 22.02 6.33
C SER A 89 12.09 21.31 5.75
N GLY A 90 11.97 20.65 4.60
CA GLY A 90 13.03 19.86 3.97
C GLY A 90 13.07 18.39 4.38
N GLU A 91 12.34 18.03 5.45
CA GLU A 91 12.30 16.65 5.95
C GLU A 91 11.59 15.71 4.97
N THR A 92 12.16 14.52 4.77
CA THR A 92 11.70 13.55 3.77
C THR A 92 11.10 12.33 4.45
N TYR A 93 9.97 11.87 3.92
CA TYR A 93 9.24 10.70 4.42
C TYR A 93 8.81 9.79 3.29
N LEU A 94 8.56 8.53 3.63
CA LEU A 94 8.05 7.50 2.76
C LEU A 94 6.66 7.11 3.25
N GLY A 95 5.66 7.26 2.40
CA GLY A 95 4.35 6.64 2.59
C GLY A 95 4.36 5.26 1.96
N VAL A 96 3.91 4.25 2.70
CA VAL A 96 3.76 2.87 2.24
C VAL A 96 2.32 2.46 2.41
N ILE A 97 1.67 2.07 1.31
CA ILE A 97 0.34 1.49 1.34
C ILE A 97 0.46 0.00 1.02
N CYS A 98 -0.02 -0.85 1.92
CA CYS A 98 -0.13 -2.28 1.69
C CYS A 98 -1.61 -2.63 1.57
N THR A 99 -2.00 -3.18 0.41
CA THR A 99 -3.38 -3.58 0.11
C THR A 99 -3.46 -5.08 -0.05
N VAL A 100 -4.44 -5.71 0.60
CA VAL A 100 -4.73 -7.14 0.48
C VAL A 100 -6.21 -7.30 0.10
N SER A 101 -6.49 -8.13 -0.90
CA SER A 101 -7.82 -8.34 -1.48
C SER A 101 -8.27 -9.79 -1.35
N MET A 102 -8.60 -10.25 -0.13
CA MET A 102 -9.21 -11.57 0.13
C MET A 102 -9.97 -11.59 1.47
N PRO A 103 -11.29 -11.89 1.53
CA PRO A 103 -12.30 -11.74 0.47
C PRO A 103 -12.70 -10.27 0.20
N VAL A 104 -12.37 -9.38 1.13
CA VAL A 104 -12.59 -7.94 1.05
C VAL A 104 -11.25 -7.23 0.91
N THR A 105 -11.23 -6.12 0.17
CA THR A 105 -10.04 -5.29 0.03
C THR A 105 -9.84 -4.46 1.28
N ASN A 106 -8.68 -4.60 1.90
CA ASN A 106 -8.25 -3.81 3.04
C ASN A 106 -6.86 -3.24 2.77
N SER A 107 -6.68 -1.96 3.08
CA SER A 107 -5.44 -1.23 2.92
C SER A 107 -4.96 -0.67 4.25
N SER A 108 -3.66 -0.77 4.48
CA SER A 108 -2.96 -0.11 5.59
C SER A 108 -2.02 0.94 5.05
N LEU A 109 -1.95 2.09 5.73
CA LEU A 109 -1.03 3.17 5.42
C LEU A 109 -0.03 3.31 6.57
N SER A 110 1.26 3.40 6.26
CA SER A 110 2.32 3.63 7.23
C SER A 110 3.31 4.65 6.69
N PHE A 111 3.86 5.46 7.59
CA PHE A 111 4.88 6.44 7.25
C PHE A 111 6.22 6.06 7.84
N TYR A 112 7.29 6.28 7.08
CA TYR A 112 8.66 6.02 7.49
C TYR A 112 9.54 7.24 7.19
N ASN A 113 10.63 7.39 7.92
CA ASN A 113 11.68 8.34 7.56
C ASN A 113 12.55 7.74 6.43
N SER A 114 13.45 8.53 5.83
CA SER A 114 14.32 8.09 4.72
C SER A 114 15.24 6.90 5.04
N ASP A 115 15.44 6.59 6.32
CA ASP A 115 16.20 5.45 6.84
C ASP A 115 15.33 4.21 7.13
N TRP A 116 14.04 4.26 6.79
CA TRP A 116 13.04 3.22 7.06
C TRP A 116 12.69 3.01 8.53
N SER A 117 13.02 3.96 9.42
CA SER A 117 12.46 4.03 10.76
C SER A 117 11.00 4.48 10.70
N LEU A 118 10.15 3.93 11.59
CA LEU A 118 8.73 4.29 11.65
C LEU A 118 8.59 5.76 12.01
N SER A 119 7.80 6.50 11.23
CA SER A 119 7.54 7.92 11.44
C SER A 119 6.26 8.11 12.29
N PRO A 120 6.21 9.09 13.19
CA PRO A 120 5.02 9.37 14.01
C PRO A 120 3.90 10.06 13.22
N ILE A 121 4.06 10.27 11.90
CA ILE A 121 3.02 10.88 11.06
C ILE A 121 1.76 10.02 11.11
N SER A 122 0.69 10.61 11.64
CA SER A 122 -0.66 10.04 11.62
C SER A 122 -1.53 10.81 10.63
N VAL A 123 -2.27 10.08 9.80
CA VAL A 123 -3.34 10.64 8.96
C VAL A 123 -4.67 10.22 9.55
N SER A 124 -5.63 11.14 9.60
CA SER A 124 -6.99 10.82 10.01
C SER A 124 -7.63 9.91 8.95
N ILE A 125 -7.81 8.64 9.28
CA ILE A 125 -8.54 7.71 8.42
C ILE A 125 -10.03 8.11 8.48
N PRO A 126 -10.71 8.31 7.33
CA PRO A 126 -12.12 8.65 7.33
C PRO A 126 -12.95 7.53 7.95
N GLN A 127 -13.93 7.89 8.76
CA GLN A 127 -14.87 6.93 9.34
C GLN A 127 -16.01 6.64 8.35
N SER A 128 -16.69 5.51 8.51
CA SER A 128 -17.88 5.15 7.72
C SER A 128 -18.91 6.29 7.63
N LYS A 129 -19.17 6.99 8.75
CA LYS A 129 -20.08 8.14 8.81
C LYS A 129 -19.68 9.27 7.86
N THR A 130 -18.37 9.50 7.67
CA THR A 130 -17.86 10.50 6.74
C THR A 130 -18.34 10.20 5.31
N PHE A 131 -18.37 8.93 4.90
CA PHE A 131 -18.84 8.55 3.57
C PHE A 131 -20.36 8.73 3.41
N VAL A 132 -21.16 8.47 4.45
CA VAL A 132 -22.61 8.72 4.43
C VAL A 132 -22.90 10.20 4.21
N SER A 133 -22.17 11.08 4.89
CA SER A 133 -22.32 12.54 4.67
C SER A 133 -21.95 12.98 3.25
N TYR A 134 -21.01 12.29 2.58
CA TYR A 134 -20.69 12.58 1.19
C TYR A 134 -21.80 12.15 0.22
N VAL A 135 -22.43 10.99 0.44
CA VAL A 135 -23.59 10.53 -0.33
C VAL A 135 -24.74 11.53 -0.20
N GLN A 136 -25.01 11.98 1.02
CA GLN A 136 -26.01 12.99 1.34
C GLN A 136 -25.82 14.29 0.53
N LEU A 137 -24.58 14.81 0.48
CA LEU A 137 -24.25 16.01 -0.30
C LEU A 137 -24.38 15.82 -1.81
N ARG A 138 -24.16 14.60 -2.31
CA ARG A 138 -24.18 14.30 -3.75
C ARG A 138 -25.57 14.01 -4.29
N PHE A 139 -26.49 13.50 -3.46
CA PHE A 139 -27.79 13.00 -3.92
C PHE A 139 -29.01 13.71 -3.32
N HIS A 140 -28.82 14.78 -2.52
CA HIS A 140 -29.91 15.57 -1.91
C HIS A 140 -30.96 14.73 -1.14
N GLU A 141 -30.56 13.60 -0.57
CA GLU A 141 -31.42 12.83 0.33
C GLU A 141 -31.65 13.58 1.65
N THR A 142 -32.59 13.12 2.49
CA THR A 142 -32.88 13.77 3.78
C THR A 142 -32.03 13.15 4.89
N GLU A 143 -31.32 14.00 5.64
CA GLU A 143 -30.29 13.63 6.62
C GLU A 143 -30.83 12.66 7.69
N HIS A 144 -32.09 12.85 8.06
CA HIS A 144 -32.78 12.06 9.07
C HIS A 144 -32.98 10.59 8.66
N THR A 145 -33.28 10.31 7.39
CA THR A 145 -33.55 8.96 6.89
C THR A 145 -32.28 8.13 6.77
N LEU A 146 -31.20 8.75 6.30
CA LEU A 146 -29.89 8.10 6.17
C LEU A 146 -29.25 7.79 7.52
N MET A 147 -29.31 8.73 8.48
CA MET A 147 -28.73 8.52 9.80
C MET A 147 -29.54 7.48 10.60
N ALA A 148 -30.85 7.44 10.46
CA ALA A 148 -31.69 6.40 11.06
C ALA A 148 -31.36 5.00 10.51
N THR A 149 -31.18 4.88 9.19
CA THR A 149 -30.78 3.63 8.53
C THR A 149 -29.35 3.22 8.93
N TYR A 150 -28.43 4.18 9.02
CA TYR A 150 -27.07 3.92 9.48
C TYR A 150 -27.07 3.38 10.93
N GLN A 151 -27.87 3.98 11.81
CA GLN A 151 -27.97 3.55 13.20
C GLN A 151 -28.59 2.16 13.34
N SER A 152 -29.59 1.81 12.52
CA SER A 152 -30.22 0.49 12.58
C SER A 152 -29.28 -0.63 12.13
N ILE A 153 -28.40 -0.36 11.15
CA ILE A 153 -27.38 -1.32 10.70
C ILE A 153 -26.37 -1.57 11.84
N LEU A 154 -25.86 -0.51 12.48
CA LEU A 154 -24.91 -0.66 13.60
C LEU A 154 -25.48 -1.50 14.74
N THR A 155 -26.75 -1.29 15.11
CA THR A 155 -27.39 -2.06 16.19
C THR A 155 -27.69 -3.51 15.81
N THR A 156 -27.82 -3.82 14.51
CA THR A 156 -28.09 -5.19 14.03
C THR A 156 -26.82 -6.04 13.99
N GLU A 157 -25.63 -5.44 13.87
CA GLU A 157 -24.35 -6.16 13.88
C GLU A 157 -23.93 -6.57 15.31
N ASP A 158 -24.20 -5.75 16.33
CA ASP A 158 -23.84 -6.06 17.72
C ASP A 158 -24.68 -7.20 18.34
N GLU A 159 -25.95 -7.39 17.92
CA GLU A 159 -26.80 -8.49 18.42
C GLU A 159 -26.40 -9.89 17.89
N LYS A 160 -25.54 -9.97 16.87
CA LYS A 160 -25.05 -11.26 16.32
C LYS A 160 -23.71 -11.73 16.91
N ILE A 161 -23.11 -11.00 17.83
CA ILE A 161 -21.80 -11.33 18.42
C ILE A 161 -21.95 -11.59 19.92
N ILE A 162 -22.71 -12.62 20.31
CA ILE A 162 -22.57 -13.24 21.63
C ILE A 162 -22.70 -14.76 21.50
N ASP A 163 -21.62 -15.40 21.04
CA ASP A 163 -21.20 -16.69 21.60
C ASP A 163 -19.78 -16.50 22.14
N PRO A 164 -19.57 -16.55 23.48
CA PRO A 164 -18.28 -16.28 24.09
C PRO A 164 -17.18 -17.30 23.72
N ASP A 165 -17.51 -18.42 23.08
CA ASP A 165 -16.53 -19.45 22.65
C ASP A 165 -16.03 -19.30 21.20
N GLU A 166 -16.62 -18.42 20.37
CA GLU A 166 -16.22 -18.24 18.96
C GLU A 166 -15.36 -16.99 18.66
N ALA A 167 -15.00 -16.22 19.70
CA ALA A 167 -14.36 -14.89 19.60
C ALA A 167 -12.98 -14.83 18.89
N HIS A 168 -12.40 -15.96 18.48
CA HIS A 168 -11.13 -16.01 17.76
C HIS A 168 -11.23 -16.13 16.24
N LYS A 169 -12.42 -16.17 15.65
CA LYS A 169 -12.55 -16.24 14.19
C LYS A 169 -13.73 -15.42 13.68
N LYS A 170 -13.40 -14.47 12.80
CA LYS A 170 -14.26 -13.71 11.87
C LYS A 170 -14.82 -12.39 12.41
N PHE A 171 -14.12 -11.31 12.08
CA PHE A 171 -14.78 -10.08 11.65
C PHE A 171 -15.01 -10.19 10.14
N ILE A 172 -16.25 -10.44 9.73
CA ILE A 172 -16.69 -10.31 8.34
C ILE A 172 -17.67 -9.15 8.34
N ILE A 173 -17.28 -8.04 7.70
CA ILE A 173 -18.21 -6.98 7.33
C ILE A 173 -18.78 -7.39 5.96
N PRO A 174 -20.09 -7.63 5.82
CA PRO A 174 -20.71 -7.75 4.51
C PRO A 174 -21.01 -6.35 3.96
N LEU A 175 -20.78 -6.15 2.67
CA LEU A 175 -21.22 -4.96 1.93
C LEU A 175 -21.94 -5.45 0.65
N PRO A 176 -22.83 -4.61 0.08
CA PRO A 176 -24.15 -4.97 -0.44
C PRO A 176 -24.17 -5.83 -1.71
#